data_AF-A0A7W0PRC5-F1
#
_entry.id   AF-A0A7W0PRC5-F1
#
_cell.length_a   1.000
_cell.length_b   1.000
_cell.length_c   1.000
_cell.angle_alpha   90.00
_cell.angle_beta   90.00
_cell.angle_gamma   90.00
#
_symmetry.space_group_name_H-M   'P 1'
#
loop_
_entity.id
_entity.type
_entity.pdbx_description
1 polymer ?
#
loop_
_entity_poly.entity_id
_entity_poly.type
_entity_poly.pdbx_seq_one_letter_code
_entity_poly.pdbx_strand_id
1 'polypeptide(L)'
;MESESRDYQEVMDNALQLVYSHHHRLVSQLYPESFRSVSLEQLRSGPLGQDLLRLARLARGQIREPKELVLEAIDSVLQLMFWPAAAEDYSVPRAFWDTDLGRMLALAKYRAYDQSELVSIGNAAQQLGVTRPTIYRWMDDRSLSYVRDDMSGRTFVVRRDIDNLKRVASEF
;
A
#
# COMPACT_ATOMS: atom_id res chain seq x y z
N MET A 1 -19.21 3.02 18.50
CA MET A 1 -19.32 2.24 17.25
C MET A 1 -18.20 1.23 17.28
N GLU A 2 -18.59 -0.01 17.59
CA GLU A 2 -17.69 -1.16 17.67
C GLU A 2 -16.97 -1.32 16.34
N SER A 3 -15.66 -1.53 16.37
CA SER A 3 -14.92 -1.95 15.18
C SER A 3 -15.43 -3.34 14.83
N GLU A 4 -16.34 -3.44 13.86
CA GLU A 4 -16.51 -4.70 13.15
C GLU A 4 -15.11 -5.16 12.75
N SER A 5 -14.66 -6.26 13.36
CA SER A 5 -13.43 -6.92 12.99
C SER A 5 -13.60 -7.34 11.54
N ARG A 6 -13.26 -6.44 10.61
CA ARG A 6 -13.39 -6.69 9.17
C ARG A 6 -12.71 -8.00 8.89
N ASP A 7 -13.50 -9.00 8.48
CA ASP A 7 -12.89 -10.22 8.05
C ASP A 7 -12.24 -9.98 6.69
N TYR A 8 -10.91 -9.93 6.66
CA TYR A 8 -10.15 -9.69 5.44
C TYR A 8 -9.94 -11.00 4.67
N GLN A 9 -10.42 -12.15 5.16
CA GLN A 9 -10.23 -13.44 4.49
C GLN A 9 -10.76 -13.40 3.05
N GLU A 10 -11.98 -12.92 2.84
CA GLU A 10 -12.56 -12.80 1.51
C GLU A 10 -11.79 -11.81 0.62
N VAL A 11 -11.33 -10.69 1.20
CA VAL A 11 -10.52 -9.68 0.51
C VAL A 11 -9.20 -10.29 0.03
N MET A 12 -8.53 -11.06 0.89
CA MET A 12 -7.28 -11.74 0.57
C MET A 12 -7.48 -12.83 -0.46
N ASP A 13 -8.53 -13.64 -0.34
CA ASP A 13 -8.83 -14.72 -1.30
C ASP A 13 -9.10 -14.17 -2.69
N ASN A 14 -9.89 -13.09 -2.79
CA ASN A 14 -10.15 -12.41 -4.05
C ASN A 14 -8.86 -11.86 -4.68
N ALA A 15 -7.96 -11.27 -3.87
CA ALA A 15 -6.66 -10.79 -4.34
C ALA A 15 -5.78 -11.93 -4.86
N LEU A 16 -5.68 -13.03 -4.11
CA LEU A 16 -4.92 -14.22 -4.50
C LEU A 16 -5.43 -14.81 -5.80
N GLN A 17 -6.75 -14.93 -5.95
CA GLN A 17 -7.38 -15.44 -7.17
C GLN A 17 -7.16 -14.52 -8.37
N LEU A 18 -7.20 -13.21 -8.18
CA LEU A 18 -6.94 -12.23 -9.25
C LEU A 18 -5.50 -12.37 -9.76
N VAL A 19 -4.52 -12.37 -8.86
CA VAL A 19 -3.10 -12.52 -9.20
C VAL A 19 -2.85 -13.87 -9.87
N TYR A 20 -3.41 -14.95 -9.32
CA TYR A 20 -3.30 -16.28 -9.91
C TYR A 20 -3.90 -16.34 -11.31
N SER A 21 -5.10 -15.77 -11.53
CA SER A 21 -5.76 -15.75 -12.83
C SER A 21 -4.97 -14.98 -13.88
N HIS A 22 -4.33 -13.87 -13.48
CA HIS A 22 -3.45 -13.10 -14.36
C HIS A 22 -2.22 -13.92 -14.78
N HIS A 23 -1.52 -14.54 -13.82
CA HIS A 23 -0.35 -15.35 -14.09
C HIS A 23 -0.68 -16.62 -14.87
N HIS A 24 -1.81 -17.27 -14.55
CA HIS A 24 -2.32 -18.41 -15.30
C HIS A 24 -2.49 -18.06 -16.78
N ARG A 25 -3.09 -16.90 -17.10
CA ARG A 25 -3.29 -16.47 -18.49
C ARG A 25 -1.95 -16.36 -19.23
N LEU A 26 -0.93 -15.78 -18.59
CA LEU A 26 0.41 -15.65 -19.16
C LEU A 26 1.09 -17.01 -19.38
N VAL A 27 1.08 -17.89 -18.37
CA VAL A 27 1.68 -19.23 -18.47
C VAL A 27 0.99 -20.05 -19.56
N SER A 28 -0.34 -20.00 -19.64
CA SER A 28 -1.10 -20.68 -20.69
C SER A 28 -0.81 -20.15 -22.10
N GLN A 29 -0.32 -18.91 -22.25
CA GLN A 29 0.07 -18.36 -23.55
C GLN A 29 1.52 -18.68 -23.92
N LEU A 30 2.42 -18.78 -22.92
CA LEU A 30 3.86 -18.94 -23.15
C LEU A 30 4.30 -20.41 -23.12
N TYR A 31 3.82 -21.20 -22.16
CA TYR A 31 4.25 -22.58 -21.97
C TYR A 31 3.17 -23.44 -21.27
N PRO A 32 2.11 -23.83 -22.01
CA PRO A 32 0.94 -24.53 -21.46
C PRO A 32 1.28 -25.82 -20.69
N GLU A 33 2.26 -26.58 -21.18
CA GLU A 33 2.66 -27.89 -20.63
C GLU A 33 3.27 -27.81 -19.22
N SER A 34 3.73 -26.63 -18.78
CA SER A 34 4.22 -26.43 -17.41
C SER A 34 3.12 -26.13 -16.41
N PHE A 35 1.90 -25.90 -16.88
CA PHE A 35 0.85 -25.41 -16.02
C PHE A 35 0.41 -26.47 -15.01
N ARG A 36 0.39 -26.08 -13.74
CA ARG A 36 -0.18 -26.87 -12.64
C ARG A 36 -1.22 -26.02 -11.94
N SER A 37 -2.45 -26.51 -11.86
CA SER A 37 -3.50 -25.82 -11.14
C SER A 37 -3.17 -25.76 -9.64
N VAL A 38 -3.23 -24.57 -9.07
CA VAL A 38 -2.99 -24.32 -7.64
C VAL A 38 -4.33 -24.13 -6.94
N SER A 39 -4.55 -24.81 -5.82
CA SER A 39 -5.77 -24.63 -5.02
C SER A 39 -5.72 -23.33 -4.22
N LEU A 40 -6.88 -22.81 -3.78
CA LEU A 40 -6.93 -21.62 -2.93
C LEU A 40 -6.16 -21.81 -1.61
N GLU A 41 -6.20 -23.02 -1.04
CA GLU A 41 -5.43 -23.35 0.17
C GLU A 41 -3.91 -23.27 -0.07
N GLN A 42 -3.45 -23.70 -1.24
CA GLN A 42 -2.05 -23.56 -1.64
C GLN A 42 -1.68 -22.09 -1.89
N LEU A 43 -2.58 -21.29 -2.47
CA LEU A 43 -2.36 -19.84 -2.63
C LEU A 43 -2.25 -19.13 -1.27
N ARG A 44 -3.11 -19.49 -0.30
CA ARG A 44 -3.08 -18.96 1.07
C ARG A 44 -1.79 -19.32 1.81
N SER A 45 -1.28 -20.54 1.62
CA SER A 45 -0.03 -20.99 2.26
C SER A 45 1.23 -20.49 1.55
N GLY A 46 1.12 -20.01 0.32
CA GLY A 46 2.22 -19.42 -0.44
C GLY A 46 2.65 -18.03 0.06
N PRO A 47 3.78 -17.48 -0.47
CA PRO A 47 4.37 -16.24 0.00
C PRO A 47 3.40 -15.05 0.01
N LEU A 48 2.70 -14.81 -1.11
CA LEU A 48 1.72 -13.74 -1.22
C LEU A 48 0.56 -13.90 -0.21
N GLY A 49 0.11 -15.14 0.02
CA GLY A 49 -0.93 -15.42 1.00
C GLY A 49 -0.49 -15.09 2.43
N GLN A 50 0.76 -15.43 2.79
CA GLN A 50 1.34 -15.10 4.08
C GLN A 50 1.55 -13.60 4.26
N ASP A 51 2.03 -12.90 3.23
CA ASP A 51 2.19 -11.44 3.28
C ASP A 51 0.84 -10.73 3.44
N LEU A 52 -0.18 -11.14 2.68
CA LEU A 52 -1.53 -10.61 2.82
C LEU A 52 -2.11 -10.86 4.22
N LEU A 53 -1.92 -12.07 4.77
CA LEU A 53 -2.35 -12.40 6.13
C LEU A 53 -1.64 -11.53 7.18
N ARG A 54 -0.34 -11.31 7.01
CA ARG A 54 0.47 -10.46 7.89
C ARG A 54 -0.02 -9.01 7.86
N LEU A 55 -0.23 -8.47 6.66
CA LEU A 55 -0.76 -7.12 6.45
C LEU A 55 -2.19 -6.96 6.99
N ALA A 56 -3.04 -7.99 6.86
CA ALA A 56 -4.38 -8.00 7.45
C ALA A 56 -4.33 -7.95 8.98
N ARG A 57 -3.42 -8.71 9.62
CA ARG A 57 -3.21 -8.69 11.08
C ARG A 57 -2.70 -7.32 11.55
N LEU A 58 -1.79 -6.70 10.79
CA LEU A 58 -1.33 -5.34 11.04
C LEU A 58 -2.48 -4.35 10.94
N ALA A 59 -3.27 -4.38 9.86
CA ALA A 59 -4.42 -3.51 9.66
C ALA A 59 -5.46 -3.61 10.80
N ARG A 60 -5.67 -4.82 11.34
CA ARG A 60 -6.53 -5.06 12.53
C ARG A 60 -5.89 -4.62 13.85
N GLY A 61 -4.60 -4.30 13.87
CA GLY A 61 -3.85 -3.98 15.09
C GLY A 61 -3.58 -5.21 15.97
N GLN A 62 -3.63 -6.41 15.41
CA GLN A 62 -3.38 -7.66 16.12
C GLN A 62 -1.88 -7.92 16.34
N ILE A 63 -1.04 -7.36 15.46
CA ILE A 63 0.41 -7.45 15.55
C ILE A 63 1.03 -6.07 15.31
N ARG A 64 2.33 -5.94 15.63
CA ARG A 64 3.17 -4.79 15.28
C ARG A 64 4.46 -5.30 14.66
N GLU A 65 4.93 -4.61 13.64
CA GLU A 65 6.17 -4.93 12.93
C GLU A 65 6.95 -3.64 12.62
N PRO A 66 8.27 -3.75 12.40
CA PRO A 66 9.08 -2.66 11.88
C PRO A 66 8.48 -2.10 10.58
N LYS A 67 8.36 -0.77 10.53
CA LYS A 67 7.78 -0.02 9.41
C LYS A 67 8.36 -0.45 8.07
N GLU A 68 9.67 -0.63 7.98
CA GLU A 68 10.39 -0.99 6.76
C GLU A 68 9.88 -2.33 6.19
N LEU A 69 9.67 -3.33 7.05
CA LEU A 69 9.16 -4.64 6.63
C LEU A 69 7.69 -4.58 6.18
N VAL A 70 6.89 -3.70 6.78
CA VAL A 70 5.50 -3.48 6.36
C VAL A 70 5.45 -2.82 4.99
N LEU A 71 6.28 -1.79 4.79
CA LEU A 71 6.36 -1.08 3.51
C LEU A 71 6.85 -1.99 2.39
N GLU A 72 7.87 -2.82 2.63
CA GLU A 72 8.38 -3.79 1.66
C GLU A 72 7.34 -4.85 1.26
N ALA A 73 6.55 -5.35 2.22
CA ALA A 73 5.47 -6.28 1.91
C ALA A 73 4.34 -5.63 1.12
N ILE A 74 3.95 -4.39 1.46
CA ILE A 74 2.98 -3.63 0.67
C ILE A 74 3.50 -3.41 -0.75
N ASP A 75 4.77 -3.02 -0.88
CA ASP A 75 5.41 -2.79 -2.18
C ASP A 75 5.39 -4.07 -3.03
N SER A 76 5.81 -5.20 -2.46
CA SER A 76 5.80 -6.51 -3.12
C SER A 76 4.41 -6.91 -3.62
N VAL A 77 3.36 -6.67 -2.82
CA VAL A 77 1.96 -6.93 -3.24
C VAL A 77 1.58 -6.02 -4.42
N LEU A 78 1.91 -4.73 -4.36
CA LEU A 78 1.59 -3.79 -5.42
C LEU A 78 2.35 -4.08 -6.72
N GLN A 79 3.63 -4.46 -6.61
CA GLN A 79 4.46 -4.89 -7.74
C GLN A 79 3.82 -6.08 -8.47
N LEU A 80 3.37 -7.11 -7.73
CA LEU A 80 2.71 -8.28 -8.32
C LEU A 80 1.40 -7.94 -9.04
N MET A 81 0.70 -6.90 -8.61
CA MET A 81 -0.59 -6.50 -9.17
C MET A 81 -0.47 -5.50 -10.32
N PHE A 82 0.51 -4.59 -10.26
CA PHE A 82 0.54 -3.40 -11.11
C PHE A 82 1.81 -3.26 -11.95
N TRP A 83 2.86 -4.03 -11.71
CA TRP A 83 4.11 -3.91 -12.48
C TRP A 83 3.96 -4.57 -13.86
N PRO A 84 3.96 -3.79 -14.95
CA PRO A 84 3.91 -4.37 -16.29
C PRO A 84 5.23 -5.06 -16.62
N ALA A 85 5.16 -6.16 -17.39
CA ALA A 85 6.35 -6.82 -17.88
C ALA A 85 7.24 -5.84 -18.67
N ALA A 86 8.55 -5.84 -18.38
CA ALA A 86 9.56 -4.98 -19.01
C ALA A 86 9.41 -3.46 -18.76
N ALA A 87 8.60 -3.01 -17.80
CA ALA A 87 8.59 -1.63 -17.36
C ALA A 87 9.66 -1.36 -16.28
N GLU A 88 10.18 -0.13 -16.21
CA GLU A 88 11.16 0.27 -15.18
C GLU A 88 10.52 0.59 -13.82
N ASP A 89 9.23 0.97 -13.81
CA ASP A 89 8.45 1.29 -12.61
C ASP A 89 6.97 0.94 -12.83
N TYR A 90 6.17 1.02 -11.77
CA TYR A 90 4.72 0.83 -11.80
C TYR A 90 3.95 2.02 -11.21
N SER A 91 2.65 2.06 -11.50
CA SER A 91 1.75 3.03 -10.90
C SER A 91 0.50 2.36 -10.37
N VAL A 92 0.07 2.79 -9.18
CA VAL A 92 -1.15 2.31 -8.54
C VAL A 92 -2.28 3.28 -8.88
N PRO A 93 -3.34 2.85 -9.59
CA PRO A 93 -4.48 3.71 -9.89
C PRO A 93 -5.12 4.26 -8.62
N ARG A 94 -5.55 5.53 -8.59
CA ARG A 94 -6.17 6.12 -7.38
C ARG A 94 -7.36 5.31 -6.86
N ALA A 95 -8.20 4.83 -7.79
CA ALA A 95 -9.38 4.02 -7.48
C ALA A 95 -9.05 2.69 -6.75
N PHE A 96 -7.82 2.18 -6.86
CA PHE A 96 -7.41 1.00 -6.11
C PHE A 96 -7.48 1.22 -4.60
N TRP A 97 -7.10 2.41 -4.14
CA TRP A 97 -7.11 2.74 -2.70
C TRP A 97 -8.52 2.82 -2.11
N ASP A 98 -9.55 2.88 -2.96
CA ASP A 98 -10.96 2.81 -2.56
C ASP A 98 -11.53 1.39 -2.62
N THR A 99 -10.72 0.36 -2.91
CA THR A 99 -11.10 -1.06 -2.78
C THR A 99 -10.87 -1.56 -1.35
N ASP A 100 -11.47 -2.70 -0.97
CA ASP A 100 -11.24 -3.27 0.36
C ASP A 100 -9.78 -3.69 0.59
N LEU A 101 -9.12 -4.21 -0.46
CA LEU A 101 -7.69 -4.53 -0.39
C LEU A 101 -6.86 -3.25 -0.23
N GLY A 102 -7.11 -2.23 -1.07
CA GLY A 102 -6.40 -0.95 -0.98
C GLY A 102 -6.53 -0.30 0.39
N ARG A 103 -7.75 -0.31 0.96
CA ARG A 103 -8.01 0.17 2.33
C ARG A 103 -7.29 -0.66 3.40
N MET A 104 -7.29 -1.99 3.26
CA MET A 104 -6.54 -2.88 4.17
C MET A 104 -5.05 -2.54 4.15
N LEU A 105 -4.44 -2.37 2.97
CA LEU A 105 -3.04 -2.01 2.82
C LEU A 105 -2.75 -0.60 3.37
N ALA A 106 -3.63 0.38 3.10
CA ALA A 106 -3.51 1.73 3.63
C ALA A 106 -3.55 1.75 5.17
N LEU A 107 -4.44 0.95 5.78
CA LEU A 107 -4.54 0.83 7.22
C LEU A 107 -3.34 0.11 7.84
N ALA A 108 -2.83 -0.93 7.19
CA ALA A 108 -1.59 -1.59 7.58
C ALA A 108 -0.41 -0.61 7.54
N LYS A 109 -0.27 0.16 6.45
CA LYS A 109 0.71 1.24 6.29
C LYS A 109 0.59 2.24 7.43
N TYR A 110 -0.62 2.75 7.68
CA TYR A 110 -0.87 3.72 8.74
C TYR A 110 -0.45 3.24 10.12
N ARG A 111 -0.78 2.00 10.47
CA ARG A 111 -0.40 1.42 11.77
C ARG A 111 1.09 1.14 11.91
N ALA A 112 1.83 1.10 10.80
CA ALA A 112 3.27 0.91 10.81
C ALA A 112 4.05 2.21 11.09
N TYR A 113 3.44 3.38 10.87
CA TYR A 113 4.04 4.67 11.19
C TYR A 113 3.77 5.07 12.64
N ASP A 114 4.77 5.67 13.28
CA ASP A 114 4.55 6.40 14.52
C ASP A 114 3.84 7.73 14.25
N GLN A 115 3.00 8.18 15.20
CA GLN A 115 2.29 9.46 15.07
C GLN A 115 3.24 10.65 14.90
N SER A 116 4.44 10.58 15.46
CA SER A 116 5.47 11.61 15.32
C SER A 116 5.98 11.72 13.88
N GLU A 117 5.92 10.65 13.08
CA GLU A 117 6.37 10.61 11.69
C GLU A 117 5.33 11.15 10.71
N LEU A 118 4.10 11.42 11.17
CA LEU A 118 2.99 11.85 10.34
C LEU A 118 2.62 13.31 10.60
N VAL A 119 2.40 14.06 9.53
CA VAL A 119 2.06 15.48 9.58
C VAL A 119 0.77 15.71 8.81
N SER A 120 -0.20 16.42 9.40
CA SER A 120 -1.43 16.76 8.69
C SER A 120 -1.13 17.68 7.49
N ILE A 121 -1.96 17.61 6.44
CA ILE A 121 -1.79 18.45 5.24
C ILE A 121 -1.70 19.94 5.58
N GLY A 122 -2.53 20.43 6.51
CA GLY A 122 -2.51 21.82 6.93
C GLY A 122 -1.20 22.23 7.60
N ASN A 123 -0.65 21.36 8.46
CA ASN A 123 0.63 21.61 9.12
C ASN A 123 1.80 21.49 8.14
N ALA A 124 1.77 20.54 7.21
CA ALA A 124 2.76 20.41 6.14
C ALA A 124 2.82 21.69 5.28
N ALA A 125 1.66 22.20 4.86
CA ALA A 125 1.53 23.44 4.10
C ALA A 125 2.15 24.63 4.86
N GLN A 126 1.82 24.78 6.15
CA GLN A 126 2.39 25.82 7.00
C GLN A 126 3.91 25.71 7.14
N GLN A 127 4.43 24.50 7.38
CA GLN A 127 5.86 24.26 7.57
C GLN A 127 6.69 24.49 6.31
N LEU A 128 6.11 24.26 5.14
CA LEU A 128 6.75 24.45 3.83
C LEU A 128 6.49 25.84 3.25
N GLY A 129 5.68 26.67 3.89
CA GLY A 129 5.33 28.01 3.40
C GLY A 129 4.50 27.98 2.11
N VAL A 130 3.76 26.90 1.85
CA VAL A 130 2.98 26.70 0.61
C VAL A 130 1.49 26.55 0.90
N THR A 131 0.67 26.56 -0.15
CA THR A 131 -0.77 26.33 -0.03
C THR A 131 -1.11 24.84 0.04
N ARG A 132 -2.29 24.47 0.57
CA ARG A 132 -2.76 23.07 0.57
C ARG A 132 -2.84 22.46 -0.85
N PRO A 133 -3.33 23.15 -1.89
CA PRO A 133 -3.27 22.66 -3.27
C PRO A 133 -1.85 22.26 -3.71
N THR A 134 -0.82 23.00 -3.29
CA THR A 134 0.58 22.63 -3.57
C THR A 134 0.96 21.30 -2.93
N ILE A 135 0.54 21.06 -1.68
CA ILE A 135 0.78 19.77 -1.01
C ILE A 135 0.08 18.63 -1.75
N TYR A 136 -1.18 18.80 -2.15
CA TYR A 136 -1.89 17.78 -2.94
C TYR A 136 -1.19 17.50 -4.27
N ARG A 137 -0.71 18.53 -4.97
CA ARG A 137 0.06 18.36 -6.20
C ARG A 137 1.35 17.57 -5.96
N TRP A 138 2.07 17.85 -4.88
CA TRP A 138 3.28 17.11 -4.50
C TRP A 138 3.02 15.67 -4.04
N MET A 139 1.84 15.39 -3.51
CA MET A 139 1.42 14.02 -3.25
C MET A 139 1.12 13.28 -4.57
N ASP A 140 0.46 13.97 -5.50
CA ASP A 140 0.07 13.43 -6.80
C ASP A 140 1.29 13.12 -7.69
N ASP A 141 2.33 13.98 -7.66
CA ASP A 141 3.59 13.77 -8.39
C ASP A 141 4.62 12.94 -7.61
N ARG A 142 4.24 12.40 -6.44
CA ARG A 142 5.05 11.58 -5.53
C ARG A 142 6.26 12.27 -4.89
N SER A 143 6.37 13.60 -4.97
CA SER A 143 7.38 14.37 -4.22
C SER A 143 7.17 14.28 -2.70
N LEU A 144 5.94 14.04 -2.25
CA LEU A 144 5.57 13.83 -0.85
C LEU A 144 4.85 12.50 -0.67
N SER A 145 5.43 11.60 0.11
CA SER A 145 4.75 10.37 0.52
C SER A 145 3.62 10.70 1.48
N TYR A 146 2.52 9.99 1.36
CA TYR A 146 1.37 10.15 2.23
C TYR A 146 0.80 8.80 2.70
N VAL A 147 -0.03 8.92 3.73
CA VAL A 147 -0.73 7.82 4.39
C VAL A 147 -2.16 8.28 4.68
N ARG A 148 -3.13 7.42 4.39
CA ARG A 148 -4.54 7.67 4.71
C ARG A 148 -4.91 6.88 5.95
N ASP A 149 -5.51 7.56 6.92
CA ASP A 149 -6.23 6.92 8.01
C ASP A 149 -7.69 6.77 7.57
N ASP A 150 -8.05 5.57 7.11
CA ASP A 150 -9.41 5.28 6.65
C ASP A 150 -10.45 5.36 7.77
N MET A 151 -10.07 5.23 9.04
CA MET A 151 -11.01 5.33 10.16
C MET A 151 -11.47 6.77 10.37
N SER A 152 -10.58 7.75 10.16
CA SER A 152 -10.91 9.17 10.30
C SER A 152 -11.12 9.89 8.96
N GLY A 153 -10.84 9.23 7.83
CA GLY A 153 -10.81 9.82 6.50
C GLY A 153 -9.67 10.83 6.30
N ARG A 154 -8.76 10.96 7.26
CA ARG A 154 -7.68 11.95 7.22
C ARG A 154 -6.50 11.43 6.42
N THR A 155 -5.83 12.36 5.74
CA THR A 155 -4.57 12.09 5.04
C THR A 155 -3.44 12.82 5.73
N PHE A 156 -2.33 12.11 5.90
CA PHE A 156 -1.11 12.60 6.52
C PHE A 156 0.05 12.49 5.53
N VAL A 157 0.94 13.46 5.58
CA VAL A 157 2.21 13.48 4.85
C VAL A 157 3.30 12.93 5.75
N VAL A 158 4.25 12.17 5.19
CA VAL A 158 5.40 11.65 5.92
C VAL A 158 6.36 12.79 6.25
N ARG A 159 6.68 12.97 7.54
CA ARG A 159 7.54 14.05 8.05
C ARG A 159 8.91 14.10 7.36
N ARG A 160 9.52 12.94 7.13
CA ARG A 160 10.83 12.83 6.49
C ARG A 160 10.90 13.59 5.15
N ASP A 161 9.84 13.52 4.35
CA ASP A 161 9.82 14.15 3.03
C ASP A 161 9.67 15.67 3.15
N ILE A 162 8.95 16.15 4.16
CA ILE A 162 8.88 17.58 4.51
C ILE A 162 10.26 18.10 4.93
N ASP A 163 10.96 17.37 5.79
CA ASP A 163 12.28 17.76 6.27
C ASP A 163 13.32 17.76 5.14
N ASN A 164 13.23 16.79 4.22
CA ASN A 164 14.05 16.75 3.00
C ASN A 164 13.82 17.97 2.11
N LEU A 165 12.56 18.35 1.85
CA LEU A 165 12.24 19.53 1.04
C LEU A 165 12.75 20.83 1.67
N LYS A 166 12.65 20.96 3.00
CA LYS A 166 13.21 22.12 3.72
C LYS A 166 14.73 22.19 3.57
N ARG A 167 15.42 21.06 3.68
CA ARG A 167 16.87 21.00 3.52
C ARG A 167 17.29 21.44 2.12
N VAL A 168 16.65 20.92 1.09
CA VAL A 168 16.90 21.32 -0.30
C VAL A 168 16.65 22.83 -0.48
N ALA A 169 15.57 23.38 0.07
CA ALA A 169 15.28 24.80 -0.02
C ALA A 169 16.28 25.70 0.73
N SER A 170 16.97 25.19 1.75
CA SER A 170 18.02 25.93 2.48
C SER A 170 19.42 25.87 1.84
N GLU A 171 19.61 24.97 0.88
CA GLU A 171 20.86 24.81 0.12
C GLU A 171 20.90 25.75 -1.12
N PHE A 172 19.82 26.48 -1.40
CA PHE A 172 19.68 27.50 -2.46
C PHE A 172 19.44 28.90 -1.89
#